data_AF-A0A0N0SKA7-F1
#
_entry.id   AF-A0A0N0SKA7-F1
#
_cell.length_a   1.000
_cell.length_b   1.000
_cell.length_c   1.000
_cell.angle_alpha   90.00
_cell.angle_beta   90.00
_cell.angle_gamma   90.00
#
_symmetry.space_group_name_H-M   'P 1'
#
loop_
_entity.id
_entity.type
_entity.pdbx_description
1 polymer ?
#
loop_
_entity_poly.entity_id
_entity_poly.type
_entity_poly.pdbx_seq_one_letter_code
_entity_poly.pdbx_strand_id
1 'polypeptide(L)'
;MAAGGYVAECSLAAARADDPTAAVADYRATVKALMAANGQLGKVGSNLNQLTWHLHQDGAWPHPETVQRLLDRVEVSVAELDAAIAQVMEGR
;
A
#
# COMPACT_ATOMS: atom_id res chain seq x y z
N MET A 1 -0.02 12.38 0.47
CA MET A 1 0.99 13.24 1.12
C MET A 1 0.84 14.67 0.59
N ALA A 2 0.89 15.68 1.46
CA ALA A 2 0.92 17.07 1.01
C ALA A 2 2.27 17.37 0.33
N ALA A 3 2.28 18.22 -0.70
CA ALA A 3 3.50 18.55 -1.44
C ALA A 3 4.64 19.04 -0.52
N GLY A 4 4.31 19.83 0.52
CA GLY A 4 5.30 20.30 1.50
C GLY A 4 5.97 19.18 2.30
N GLY A 5 5.24 18.13 2.68
CA GLY A 5 5.80 16.98 3.39
C GLY A 5 6.75 16.16 2.50
N TYR A 6 6.39 15.96 1.23
CA TYR A 6 7.26 15.27 0.28
C TYR A 6 8.60 16.01 0.06
N VAL A 7 8.54 17.34 -0.09
CA VAL A 7 9.74 18.17 -0.27
C VAL A 7 10.61 18.15 0.99
N ALA A 8 10.02 18.25 2.18
CA ALA A 8 10.76 18.21 3.44
C ALA A 8 11.55 16.90 3.61
N GLU A 9 10.91 15.74 3.34
CA GLU A 9 11.57 14.44 3.43
C GLU A 9 12.65 14.25 2.36
N CYS A 10 12.41 14.70 1.12
CA CYS A 10 13.44 14.69 0.08
C CYS A 10 14.66 15.54 0.49
N SER A 11 14.43 16.73 1.05
CA SER A 11 15.50 17.60 1.52
C SER A 11 16.26 16.99 2.70
N LEU A 12 15.57 16.31 3.62
CA LEU A 12 16.19 15.62 4.74
C LEU A 12 17.04 14.42 4.27
N ALA A 13 16.53 13.60 3.37
CA ALA A 13 17.26 12.47 2.78
C ALA A 13 18.51 12.94 2.02
N ALA A 14 18.36 14.01 1.21
CA ALA A 14 19.47 14.65 0.49
C ALA A 14 20.55 15.18 1.44
N ALA A 15 20.16 15.80 2.55
CA ALA A 15 21.10 16.38 3.52
C ALA A 15 21.88 15.33 4.31
N ARG A 16 21.38 14.10 4.41
CA ARG A 16 22.00 12.98 5.16
C ARG A 16 22.88 12.07 4.29
N ALA A 17 22.84 12.22 2.96
CA ALA A 17 23.44 11.28 2.03
C ALA A 17 24.72 11.84 1.37
N ASP A 18 25.70 10.97 1.14
CA ASP A 18 26.91 11.30 0.38
C ASP A 18 26.60 11.57 -1.11
N ASP A 19 25.56 10.93 -1.65
CA ASP A 19 24.96 11.25 -2.95
C ASP A 19 23.51 11.73 -2.78
N PRO A 20 23.30 13.05 -2.67
CA PRO A 20 21.98 13.64 -2.50
C PRO A 20 21.02 13.36 -3.67
N THR A 21 21.55 13.19 -4.90
CA THR A 21 20.70 12.97 -6.08
C THR A 21 20.14 11.56 -6.07
N ALA A 22 20.97 10.57 -5.75
CA ALA A 22 20.54 9.19 -5.57
C ALA A 22 19.50 9.08 -4.44
N ALA A 23 19.73 9.73 -3.30
CA ALA A 23 18.81 9.68 -2.16
C ALA A 23 17.40 10.21 -2.48
N VAL A 24 17.31 11.32 -3.23
CA VAL A 24 16.01 11.87 -3.67
C VAL A 24 15.32 10.95 -4.68
N ALA A 25 16.09 10.34 -5.59
CA ALA A 25 15.57 9.40 -6.57
C ALA A 25 14.99 8.14 -5.91
N ASP A 26 15.70 7.59 -4.92
CA ASP A 26 15.27 6.42 -4.15
C ASP A 26 14.00 6.72 -3.35
N TYR A 27 13.95 7.85 -2.64
CA TYR A 27 12.74 8.25 -1.91
C TYR A 27 11.53 8.40 -2.85
N ARG A 28 11.72 9.02 -4.02
CA ARG A 28 10.68 9.11 -5.05
C ARG A 28 10.22 7.74 -5.53
N ALA A 29 11.14 6.80 -5.74
CA ALA A 29 10.82 5.44 -6.17
C ALA A 29 9.98 4.71 -5.11
N THR A 30 10.34 4.83 -3.84
CA THR A 30 9.57 4.27 -2.71
C THR A 30 8.16 4.85 -2.64
N VAL A 31 8.00 6.17 -2.71
CA VAL A 31 6.67 6.81 -2.71
C VAL A 31 5.81 6.33 -3.89
N LYS A 32 6.39 6.17 -5.09
CA LYS A 32 5.67 5.65 -6.25
C LYS A 32 5.23 4.20 -6.06
N ALA A 33 6.10 3.35 -5.52
CA ALA A 33 5.77 1.95 -5.23
C ALA A 33 4.60 1.87 -4.23
N LEU A 34 4.63 2.71 -3.19
CA LEU A 34 3.56 2.80 -2.21
C LEU A 34 2.22 3.25 -2.81
N MET A 35 2.24 4.28 -3.67
CA MET A 35 1.02 4.72 -4.37
C MET A 35 0.45 3.63 -5.30
N ALA A 36 1.32 2.89 -5.99
CA ALA A 36 0.91 1.76 -6.83
C ALA A 36 0.29 0.65 -5.99
N ALA A 37 0.87 0.30 -4.86
CA ALA A 37 0.34 -0.70 -3.92
C ALA A 37 -1.03 -0.29 -3.38
N ASN A 38 -1.20 0.97 -2.93
CA ASN A 38 -2.50 1.51 -2.53
C ASN A 38 -3.56 1.41 -3.65
N GLY A 39 -3.17 1.69 -4.89
CA GLY A 39 -4.06 1.52 -6.04
C GLY A 39 -4.50 0.07 -6.27
N GLN A 40 -3.62 -0.91 -6.04
CA GLN A 40 -3.98 -2.33 -6.12
C GLN A 40 -4.88 -2.76 -4.96
N LEU A 41 -4.64 -2.28 -3.73
CA LEU A 41 -5.55 -2.53 -2.61
C LEU A 41 -6.96 -1.98 -2.87
N GLY A 42 -7.09 -0.79 -3.48
CA GLY A 42 -8.38 -0.26 -3.88
C GLY A 42 -9.14 -1.19 -4.83
N LYS A 43 -8.44 -1.84 -5.77
CA LYS A 43 -9.04 -2.85 -6.67
C LYS A 43 -9.43 -4.12 -5.92
N VAL A 44 -8.59 -4.59 -5.00
CA VAL A 44 -8.91 -5.74 -4.15
C VAL A 44 -10.17 -5.46 -3.33
N GLY A 45 -10.25 -4.30 -2.68
CA GLY A 45 -11.45 -3.88 -1.93
C GLY A 45 -12.70 -3.81 -2.79
N SER A 46 -12.60 -3.29 -4.02
CA SER A 46 -13.70 -3.29 -4.99
C SER A 46 -14.19 -4.70 -5.34
N ASN A 47 -13.26 -5.63 -5.58
CA ASN A 47 -13.60 -7.02 -5.89
C ASN A 47 -14.26 -7.72 -4.69
N LEU A 48 -13.76 -7.48 -3.47
CA LEU A 48 -14.37 -8.00 -2.25
C LEU A 48 -15.78 -7.44 -2.02
N ASN A 49 -16.00 -6.16 -2.32
CA ASN A 49 -17.32 -5.55 -2.25
C ASN A 49 -18.29 -6.18 -3.27
N GLN A 50 -17.85 -6.41 -4.50
CA GLN A 50 -18.65 -7.10 -5.52
C GLN A 50 -18.99 -8.54 -5.11
N LEU A 51 -18.03 -9.26 -4.54
CA LEU A 51 -18.25 -10.61 -4.04
C LEU A 51 -19.29 -10.62 -2.91
N THR A 52 -19.17 -9.70 -1.95
CA THR A 52 -20.14 -9.53 -0.85
C THR A 52 -21.55 -9.24 -1.37
N TRP A 53 -21.65 -8.37 -2.37
CA TRP A 53 -22.93 -8.04 -3.01
C TRP A 53 -23.55 -9.24 -3.71
N HIS A 54 -22.76 -9.99 -4.48
CA HIS A 54 -23.23 -11.22 -5.14
C HIS A 54 -23.72 -12.26 -4.12
N LEU A 55 -23.01 -12.42 -3.00
CA LEU A 55 -23.38 -13.35 -1.93
C LEU A 55 -24.65 -12.93 -1.19
N HIS A 56 -24.84 -11.63 -1.01
CA HIS A 56 -26.05 -11.07 -0.42
C HIS A 56 -27.28 -11.35 -1.30
N GLN A 57 -27.10 -11.43 -2.62
CA GLN A 57 -28.19 -11.65 -3.57
C GLN A 57 -28.48 -13.12 -3.87
N ASP A 58 -27.44 -13.92 -4.13
CA ASP A 58 -27.58 -15.26 -4.70
C ASP A 58 -27.40 -16.40 -3.68
N GLY A 59 -26.87 -16.08 -2.48
CA GLY A 59 -26.70 -17.02 -1.38
C GLY A 59 -25.55 -18.03 -1.55
N ALA A 60 -24.89 -18.33 -0.43
CA ALA A 60 -23.73 -19.22 -0.23
C ALA A 60 -22.42 -18.83 -0.96
N TRP A 61 -21.30 -18.93 -0.23
CA TRP A 61 -19.98 -18.64 -0.76
C TRP A 61 -19.52 -19.70 -1.77
N PRO A 62 -19.09 -19.33 -2.99
CA PRO A 62 -18.43 -20.26 -3.88
C PRO A 62 -17.06 -20.61 -3.30
N HIS A 63 -16.82 -21.89 -3.05
CA HIS A 63 -15.54 -22.41 -2.52
C HIS A 63 -15.03 -21.66 -1.27
N PRO A 64 -15.71 -21.78 -0.13
CA PRO A 64 -15.47 -20.96 1.08
C PRO A 64 -14.01 -21.02 1.58
N GLU A 65 -13.32 -22.15 1.44
CA GLU A 65 -11.91 -22.27 1.82
C GLU A 65 -10.96 -21.46 0.93
N THR A 66 -11.26 -21.34 -0.37
CA THR A 66 -10.46 -20.54 -1.31
C THR A 66 -10.66 -19.06 -1.04
N VAL A 67 -11.90 -18.68 -0.74
CA VAL A 67 -12.24 -17.32 -0.30
C VAL A 67 -11.48 -16.98 0.98
N GLN A 68 -11.54 -17.83 1.99
CA GLN A 68 -10.88 -17.57 3.27
C GLN A 68 -9.37 -17.37 3.08
N ARG A 69 -8.71 -18.26 2.33
CA ARG A 69 -7.27 -18.10 2.01
C ARG A 69 -6.95 -16.82 1.25
N LEU A 70 -7.85 -16.35 0.39
CA LEU A 70 -7.69 -15.08 -0.30
C LEU A 70 -7.79 -13.91 0.69
N LEU A 71 -8.78 -13.94 1.58
CA LEU A 71 -8.96 -12.91 2.62
C LEU A 71 -7.75 -12.84 3.55
N ASP A 72 -7.26 -13.99 4.03
CA ASP A 72 -6.07 -14.06 4.89
C ASP A 72 -4.85 -13.44 4.18
N ARG A 73 -4.69 -13.70 2.88
CA ARG A 73 -3.57 -13.13 2.09
C ARG A 73 -3.71 -11.62 1.90
N VAL A 74 -4.93 -11.13 1.71
CA VAL A 74 -5.21 -9.69 1.62
C VAL A 74 -4.89 -9.01 2.95
N GLU A 75 -5.29 -9.60 4.08
CA GLU A 75 -4.99 -9.06 5.41
C GLU A 75 -3.48 -8.96 5.66
N VAL A 76 -2.72 -10.00 5.34
CA VAL A 76 -1.25 -9.98 5.43
C VAL A 76 -0.65 -8.87 4.55
N SER A 77 -1.09 -8.75 3.29
CA SER A 77 -0.58 -7.72 2.40
C SER A 77 -0.93 -6.29 2.84
N VAL A 78 -2.09 -6.09 3.47
CA VAL A 78 -2.46 -4.79 4.07
C VAL A 78 -1.54 -4.47 5.25
N ALA A 79 -1.30 -5.43 6.14
CA ALA A 79 -0.42 -5.24 7.30
C ALA A 79 1.03 -4.92 6.88
N GLU A 80 1.56 -5.60 5.86
CA GLU A 80 2.87 -5.31 5.29
C GLU A 80 2.92 -3.90 4.69
N LEU A 81 1.84 -3.45 4.05
CA LEU A 81 1.77 -2.11 3.49
C LEU A 81 1.72 -1.04 4.58
N ASP A 82 0.90 -1.24 5.62
CA ASP A 82 0.82 -0.32 6.76
C ASP A 82 2.17 -0.18 7.45
N ALA A 83 2.90 -1.29 7.62
CA ALA A 83 4.27 -1.27 8.15
C ALA A 83 5.24 -0.48 7.26
N ALA A 84 5.16 -0.66 5.93
CA ALA A 84 5.97 0.10 4.99
C ALA A 84 5.62 1.60 4.99
N ILE A 85 4.35 1.96 5.11
CA ILE A 85 3.89 3.34 5.26
C ILE A 85 4.46 3.96 6.54
N ALA A 86 4.37 3.24 7.66
CA ALA A 86 4.91 3.70 8.94
C ALA A 86 6.41 3.99 8.84
N GLN A 87 7.19 3.08 8.25
CA GLN A 87 8.64 3.28 8.02
C GLN A 87 8.95 4.52 7.17
N VAL A 88 8.14 4.79 6.14
CA VAL A 88 8.32 5.98 5.29
C VAL A 88 7.93 7.26 6.04
N MET A 89 6.92 7.21 6.89
CA MET A 89 6.41 8.37 7.65
C MET A 89 7.27 8.71 8.88
N GLU A 90 7.91 7.72 9.50
CA GLU A 90 8.76 7.91 10.68
C GLU A 90 10.20 8.32 10.34
N GLY A 91 10.56 8.41 9.05
CA GLY A 91 11.84 8.96 8.61
C GLY A 91 13.08 8.08 8.88
N ARG A 92 12.87 6.81 9.26
CA ARG A 92 13.83 5.90 9.91
C ARG A 92 14.27 6.34 11.30
#